data_AF-A0A915LYJ0-F1
#
_entry.id   AF-A0A915LYJ0-F1
#
_cell.length_a   1.000
_cell.length_b   1.000
_cell.length_c   1.000
_cell.angle_alpha   90.00
_cell.angle_beta   90.00
_cell.angle_gamma   90.00
#
_symmetry.space_group_name_H-M   'P 1'
#
loop_
_entity.id
_entity.type
_entity.pdbx_description
1 polymer ?
#
loop_
_entity_poly.entity_id
_entity_poly.type
_entity_poly.pdbx_seq_one_letter_code
_entity_poly.pdbx_strand_id
1 'polypeptide(L)'
;MSTLLDKISKILDCTPENVRYRLNNKSDRDRVLGEIRGKALKTNYLDRNGSKQIIYCDGITTHCSHQLMAFGNLRSPFNIC
;
A
#
# COMPACT_ATOMS: atom_id res chain seq x y z
N MET A 1 4.75 -1.20 -17.40
CA MET A 1 5.10 -0.87 -16.01
C MET A 1 4.19 -1.66 -15.10
N SER A 2 4.70 -2.39 -14.10
CA SER A 2 3.85 -3.08 -13.12
C SER A 2 3.51 -2.17 -11.93
N THR A 3 2.26 -2.20 -11.49
CA THR A 3 1.80 -1.46 -10.31
C THR A 3 2.28 -2.14 -9.02
N LEU A 4 2.15 -1.46 -7.88
CA LEU A 4 2.39 -2.11 -6.58
C LEU A 4 1.42 -3.28 -6.36
N LEU A 5 0.17 -3.13 -6.78
CA LEU A 5 -0.85 -4.17 -6.67
C LEU A 5 -0.46 -5.43 -7.47
N ASP A 6 0.08 -5.27 -8.69
CA ASP A 6 0.57 -6.38 -9.51
C ASP A 6 1.77 -7.10 -8.89
N LYS A 7 2.59 -6.38 -8.12
CA LYS A 7 3.71 -6.98 -7.40
C LYS A 7 3.22 -7.79 -6.20
N ILE A 8 2.27 -7.24 -5.45
CA ILE A 8 1.68 -7.91 -4.29
C ILE A 8 0.90 -9.15 -4.73
N SER A 9 0.14 -9.06 -5.82
CA SER A 9 -0.63 -10.19 -6.35
C SER A 9 0.28 -11.37 -6.73
N LYS A 10 1.45 -11.09 -7.31
CA LYS A 10 2.51 -12.08 -7.58
C LYS A 10 3.13 -12.67 -6.32
N ILE A 11 3.37 -11.86 -5.27
CA ILE A 11 3.89 -12.37 -4.00
C ILE A 11 2.89 -13.34 -3.36
N LEU A 12 1.60 -13.02 -3.44
CA LEU A 12 0.53 -13.79 -2.80
C LEU A 12 -0.02 -14.93 -3.68
N ASP A 13 0.48 -15.07 -4.91
CA ASP A 13 0.00 -16.00 -5.92
C ASP A 13 -1.53 -15.95 -6.08
N CYS A 14 -2.04 -14.74 -6.33
CA CYS A 14 -3.46 -14.48 -6.46
C CYS A 14 -3.74 -13.40 -7.51
N THR A 15 -5.00 -13.23 -7.89
CA THR A 15 -5.40 -12.13 -8.77
C THR A 15 -5.45 -10.81 -7.99
N PRO A 16 -5.23 -9.64 -8.65
CA PRO A 16 -5.25 -8.33 -7.99
C PRO A 16 -6.51 -8.06 -7.13
N GLU A 17 -7.67 -8.56 -7.57
CA GLU A 17 -8.95 -8.40 -6.88
C GLU A 17 -8.99 -9.15 -5.53
N ASN A 18 -8.21 -10.23 -5.42
CA ASN A 18 -8.17 -11.08 -4.23
C ASN A 18 -7.12 -10.64 -3.20
N VAL A 19 -6.23 -9.71 -3.56
CA VAL A 19 -5.15 -9.21 -2.68
C VAL A 19 -5.71 -8.74 -1.34
N ARG A 20 -6.83 -8.00 -1.34
CA ARG A 20 -7.48 -7.50 -0.12
C ARG A 20 -7.83 -8.64 0.84
N TYR A 21 -8.40 -9.73 0.33
CA TYR A 21 -8.81 -10.86 1.16
C TYR A 21 -7.59 -11.62 1.70
N ARG A 22 -6.55 -11.79 0.87
CA ARG A 22 -5.29 -12.44 1.28
C ARG A 22 -4.58 -11.64 2.37
N LEU A 23 -4.52 -10.32 2.26
CA LEU A 23 -3.92 -9.45 3.28
C LEU A 23 -4.68 -9.42 4.63
N ASN A 24 -5.85 -10.04 4.75
CA ASN A 24 -6.45 -10.28 6.08
C ASN A 24 -5.70 -11.36 6.86
N ASN A 25 -5.03 -12.29 6.18
CA ASN A 25 -4.18 -13.28 6.83
C ASN A 25 -2.84 -12.64 7.27
N LYS A 26 -2.47 -12.83 8.54
CA LYS A 26 -1.22 -12.30 9.10
C LYS A 26 0.02 -12.80 8.37
N SER A 27 0.08 -14.09 8.03
CA SER A 27 1.23 -14.68 7.33
C SER A 27 1.43 -14.08 5.94
N ASP A 28 0.33 -13.82 5.22
CA ASP A 28 0.37 -13.20 3.90
C ASP A 28 0.83 -11.73 4.00
N ARG A 29 0.38 -10.99 5.02
CA ARG A 29 0.89 -9.62 5.27
C ARG A 29 2.37 -9.62 5.60
N ASP A 30 2.83 -10.49 6.49
CA ASP A 30 4.23 -10.53 6.92
C ASP A 30 5.13 -10.87 5.72
N ARG A 31 4.69 -11.79 4.85
CA ARG A 31 5.38 -12.12 3.59
C ARG A 31 5.46 -10.92 2.64
N VAL A 32 4.37 -10.19 2.44
CA VAL A 32 4.37 -9.00 1.58
C VAL A 32 5.22 -7.89 2.20
N LEU A 33 5.10 -7.66 3.50
CA LEU A 33 5.87 -6.65 4.22
C LEU A 33 7.37 -6.93 4.15
N GLY A 34 7.80 -8.19 4.27
CA GLY A 34 9.20 -8.58 4.08
C GLY A 34 9.76 -8.16 2.72
N GLU A 35 8.91 -8.15 1.69
CA GLU A 35 9.31 -7.72 0.34
C GLU A 35 9.24 -6.21 0.13
N ILE A 36 8.28 -5.49 0.72
CA ILE A 36 8.09 -4.06 0.41
C ILE A 36 8.68 -3.11 1.45
N ARG A 37 9.01 -3.59 2.64
CA ARG A 37 9.51 -2.76 3.74
C ARG A 37 10.82 -2.07 3.35
N GLY A 38 10.89 -0.77 3.59
CA GLY A 38 12.07 0.04 3.28
C GLY A 38 12.29 0.32 1.78
N LYS A 39 11.47 -0.22 0.87
CA LYS A 39 11.53 0.13 -0.56
C LYS A 39 10.88 1.49 -0.79
N ALA A 40 11.53 2.31 -1.62
CA ALA A 40 10.99 3.58 -2.08
C ALA A 40 9.85 3.34 -3.09
N LEU A 41 8.65 3.80 -2.77
CA LEU A 41 7.47 3.70 -3.61
C LEU A 41 7.11 5.09 -4.14
N LYS A 42 6.97 5.20 -5.46
CA LYS A 42 6.58 6.46 -6.10
C LYS A 42 5.07 6.50 -6.28
N THR A 43 4.43 7.59 -5.86
CA THR A 43 2.99 7.79 -6.11
C THR A 43 2.72 7.95 -7.60
N ASN A 44 1.60 7.39 -8.06
CA ASN A 44 1.09 7.63 -9.41
C ASN A 44 0.30 8.94 -9.51
N TYR A 45 -0.22 9.44 -8.38
CA TYR A 45 -0.90 10.74 -8.27
C TYR A 45 0.08 11.88 -7.96
N LEU A 46 -0.33 13.09 -8.32
CA LEU A 46 0.32 14.34 -7.94
C LEU A 46 -0.24 14.83 -6.61
N ASP A 47 0.63 15.38 -5.76
CA ASP A 47 0.19 16.10 -4.57
C ASP A 47 -0.43 17.46 -4.94
N ARG A 48 -0.83 18.24 -3.91
CA ARG A 48 -1.40 19.58 -4.09
C ARG A 48 -0.46 20.57 -4.78
N ASN A 49 0.84 20.28 -4.83
CA ASN A 49 1.87 21.09 -5.47
C ASN A 49 2.25 20.54 -6.86
N GLY A 50 1.50 19.58 -7.40
CA GLY A 50 1.76 19.01 -8.72
C GLY A 50 2.94 18.03 -8.74
N SER A 51 3.43 17.56 -7.59
CA SER A 51 4.63 16.72 -7.47
C SER A 51 4.28 15.28 -7.12
N LYS A 52 5.00 14.32 -7.74
CA LYS A 52 4.93 12.90 -7.35
C LYS A 52 5.77 12.70 -6.09
N GLN A 53 5.21 12.05 -5.10
CA GLN A 53 5.87 11.80 -3.82
C GLN A 53 6.54 10.43 -3.82
N ILE A 54 7.61 10.31 -3.03
CA ILE A 54 8.23 9.04 -2.69
C ILE A 54 7.86 8.72 -1.24
N ILE A 55 7.30 7.54 -1.02
CA ILE A 55 6.94 7.04 0.30
C ILE A 55 7.74 5.77 0.61
N TYR A 56 8.00 5.53 1.88
CA TYR A 56 8.63 4.31 2.36
C TYR A 56 7.59 3.50 3.12
N CYS A 57 7.48 2.21 2.78
CA CYS A 57 6.55 1.32 3.48
C CYS A 57 7.20 0.83 4.79
N ASP A 58 6.50 1.06 5.90
CA ASP A 58 6.85 0.61 7.25
C ASP A 58 5.91 -0.49 7.77
N GLY A 59 4.68 -0.55 7.27
CA GLY A 59 3.68 -1.55 7.64
C GLY A 59 2.53 -1.65 6.64
N ILE A 60 1.70 -2.69 6.85
CA ILE A 60 0.43 -2.91 6.14
C ILE A 60 -0.67 -2.97 7.20
N THR A 61 -1.60 -2.03 7.10
CA THR A 61 -2.79 -1.94 7.93
C THR A 61 -3.81 -3.05 7.62
N THR A 62 -4.54 -3.50 8.63
CA THR A 62 -5.70 -4.40 8.51
C THR A 62 -7.02 -3.67 8.32
N HIS A 63 -7.03 -2.34 8.48
CA HIS A 63 -8.21 -1.52 8.35
C HIS A 63 -8.34 -0.97 6.94
N CYS A 64 -9.56 -0.77 6.47
CA CYS A 64 -9.79 -0.07 5.21
C CYS A 64 -9.33 1.39 5.36
N SER A 65 -8.88 2.00 4.25
CA SER A 65 -8.44 3.40 4.24
C SER A 65 -9.50 4.37 4.77
N HIS A 66 -10.78 4.11 4.54
CA HIS A 66 -11.88 4.92 5.10
C HIS A 66 -11.99 4.86 6.63
N GLN A 67 -11.38 3.85 7.27
CA GLN A 67 -11.29 3.70 8.73
C GLN A 67 -9.95 4.16 9.29
N LEU A 68 -8.99 4.49 8.43
CA LEU A 68 -7.67 4.96 8.81
C LEU A 68 -7.63 6.47 8.72
N MET A 69 -7.75 7.13 9.87
CA MET A 69 -7.11 8.42 10.01
C MET A 69 -5.60 8.17 9.97
N ALA A 70 -4.96 8.47 8.84
CA ALA A 70 -3.51 8.39 8.74
C ALA A 70 -2.90 9.42 9.72
N PHE A 71 -2.53 8.97 10.92
CA PHE A 71 -1.75 9.75 11.88
C PHE A 71 -0.27 9.71 11.50
N GLY A 72 0.04 10.46 10.46
CA GLY A 72 1.38 10.89 10.08
C GLY A 72 1.14 12.13 9.25
N ASN A 73 1.90 13.22 9.47
CA ASN A 73 1.73 14.58 8.93
C ASN A 73 1.34 14.66 7.43
N LEU A 74 0.12 14.24 7.11
CA LEU A 74 -0.56 14.39 5.86
C LEU A 74 -1.59 15.47 6.17
N ARG A 75 -1.40 16.64 5.57
CA ARG A 75 -2.28 17.82 5.74
C ARG A 75 -3.73 17.59 5.26
N SER A 76 -4.11 16.35 4.93
CA SER A 76 -5.43 15.94 4.44
C SER A 76 -5.58 14.42 4.54
N PRO A 77 -6.76 13.88 4.90
CA PRO A 77 -7.06 12.46 4.75
C PRO A 77 -6.94 12.06 3.28
N PHE A 78 -6.20 10.99 2.99
CA PHE A 78 -6.11 10.40 1.65
C PHE A 78 -6.78 9.02 1.65
N ASN A 79 -7.81 8.87 0.83
CA ASN A 79 -8.40 7.58 0.50
C ASN A 79 -7.44 6.81 -0.41
N ILE A 80 -7.04 5.62 0.01
CA ILE A 80 -6.47 4.61 -0.88
C ILE A 80 -7.50 3.49 -0.93
N CYS A 81 -8.34 3.49 -1.98
CA CYS A 81 -9.17 2.32 -2.28
C CYS A 81 -8.30 1.15 -2.74
#